data_AF-A0A9N9ETC6-F1
#
_entry.id   AF-A0A9N9ETC6-F1
#
_cell.length_a   1.000
_cell.length_b   1.000
_cell.length_c   1.000
_cell.angle_alpha   90.00
_cell.angle_beta   90.00
_cell.angle_gamma   90.00
#
_symmetry.space_group_name_H-M   'P 1'
#
loop_
_entity.id
_entity.type
_entity.pdbx_description
1 polymer ?
#
loop_
_entity_poly.entity_id
_entity_poly.type
_entity_poly.pdbx_seq_one_letter_code
_entity_poly.pdbx_strand_id
1 'polypeptide(L)'
;MSFRLVPRGLTGLYTDMLDSSDDQICKVLELMTDEANLPVLIHCKHGKDRTGVIVALVLSICGVDEEAIIQDYSFSQISLASINAEMVDDLKELGLPEEFASTPPE
;
A
#
# COMPACT_ATOMS: atom_id res chain seq x y z
N MET A 1 -19.08 3.85 -2.53
CA MET A 1 -17.66 3.52 -2.73
C MET A 1 -17.51 2.04 -3.11
N SER A 2 -18.02 1.10 -2.30
CA SER A 2 -17.98 -0.36 -2.54
C SER A 2 -18.43 -0.82 -3.95
N PHE A 3 -19.56 -0.35 -4.49
CA PHE A 3 -20.07 -0.79 -5.81
C PHE A 3 -19.10 -0.62 -7.00
N ARG A 4 -18.15 0.31 -6.93
CA ARG A 4 -17.12 0.50 -7.97
C ARG A 4 -15.85 -0.32 -7.73
N LEU A 5 -15.53 -0.61 -6.47
CA LEU A 5 -14.27 -1.23 -6.07
C LEU A 5 -14.34 -2.76 -6.12
N VAL A 6 -15.45 -3.37 -5.67
CA VAL A 6 -15.58 -4.83 -5.58
C VAL A 6 -15.33 -5.54 -6.92
N PRO A 7 -15.87 -5.10 -8.07
CA PRO A 7 -15.62 -5.79 -9.35
C PRO A 7 -14.17 -5.74 -9.83
N ARG A 8 -13.35 -4.81 -9.31
CA ARG A 8 -11.96 -4.61 -9.73
C ARG A 8 -10.94 -5.20 -8.74
N GLY A 9 -11.40 -5.60 -7.55
CA GLY A 9 -10.55 -6.17 -6.50
C GLY A 9 -9.43 -5.24 -6.01
N LEU A 10 -8.46 -5.82 -5.31
CA LEU A 10 -7.28 -5.11 -4.79
C LEU A 10 -6.37 -4.59 -5.92
N THR A 11 -6.14 -5.39 -6.95
CA THR A 11 -5.29 -4.99 -8.08
C THR A 11 -5.81 -3.74 -8.75
N GLY A 12 -7.12 -3.69 -9.06
CA GLY A 12 -7.71 -2.50 -9.67
C GLY A 12 -7.77 -1.31 -8.71
N LEU A 13 -7.90 -1.54 -7.40
CA LEU A 13 -7.75 -0.48 -6.40
C LEU A 13 -6.35 0.14 -6.41
N TYR A 14 -5.29 -0.68 -6.51
CA TYR A 14 -3.91 -0.17 -6.60
C TYR A 14 -3.65 0.56 -7.93
N THR A 15 -4.15 0.03 -9.05
CA THR A 15 -4.06 0.73 -10.34
C THR A 15 -4.77 2.09 -10.27
N ASP A 16 -5.99 2.13 -9.75
CA ASP A 16 -6.74 3.38 -9.62
C ASP A 16 -6.02 4.35 -8.65
N MET A 17 -5.42 3.85 -7.57
CA MET A 17 -4.62 4.66 -6.65
C MET A 17 -3.45 5.33 -7.36
N LEU A 18 -2.70 4.58 -8.19
CA LEU A 18 -1.57 5.10 -8.96
C LEU A 18 -2.05 6.12 -9.99
N ASP A 19 -3.09 5.80 -10.75
CA ASP A 19 -3.65 6.65 -11.81
C ASP A 19 -4.23 7.97 -11.30
N SER A 20 -4.64 8.02 -10.02
CA SER A 20 -5.30 9.19 -9.42
C SER A 20 -4.48 9.90 -8.35
N SER A 21 -3.24 9.48 -8.11
CA SER A 21 -2.35 10.06 -7.09
C SER A 21 -0.98 10.49 -7.63
N ASP A 22 -0.88 10.78 -8.92
CA ASP A 22 0.36 11.17 -9.61
C ASP A 22 1.07 12.34 -8.92
N ASP A 23 0.37 13.45 -8.69
CA ASP A 23 0.91 14.64 -8.03
C ASP A 23 1.43 14.33 -6.61
N GLN A 24 0.70 13.49 -5.86
CA GLN A 24 1.05 13.11 -4.49
C GLN A 24 2.27 12.20 -4.47
N ILE A 25 2.36 11.23 -5.39
CA ILE A 25 3.49 10.32 -5.52
C ILE A 25 4.75 11.12 -5.87
N CYS A 26 4.68 12.00 -6.88
CA CYS A 26 5.79 12.88 -7.26
C CYS A 26 6.27 13.71 -6.07
N LYS A 27 5.34 14.33 -5.33
CA LYS A 27 5.69 15.14 -4.16
C LYS A 27 6.40 14.35 -3.06
N VAL A 28 5.98 13.12 -2.78
CA VAL A 28 6.64 12.27 -1.78
C VAL A 28 8.07 11.95 -2.23
N LEU A 29 8.26 11.58 -3.50
CA LEU A 29 9.59 11.28 -4.04
C LEU A 29 10.49 12.52 -4.01
N GLU A 30 9.99 13.69 -4.39
CA GLU A 30 10.72 14.97 -4.32
C GLU A 30 11.18 15.29 -2.89
N LEU A 31 10.31 15.11 -1.89
CA LEU A 31 10.66 15.37 -0.48
C LEU A 31 11.84 14.49 -0.01
N MET A 32 11.95 13.27 -0.53
CA MET A 32 13.02 12.34 -0.17
C MET A 32 14.37 12.68 -0.83
N THR A 33 14.39 13.59 -1.82
CA THR A 33 15.63 14.04 -2.46
C THR A 33 16.38 15.11 -1.67
N ASP A 34 15.72 15.77 -0.73
CA ASP A 34 16.32 16.76 0.15
C ASP A 34 16.83 16.10 1.43
N GLU A 35 18.15 16.13 1.64
CA GLU A 35 18.80 15.55 2.82
C GLU A 35 18.29 16.15 4.14
N ALA A 36 17.78 17.40 4.13
CA ALA A 36 17.22 18.03 5.31
C ALA A 36 15.92 17.35 5.82
N ASN A 37 15.25 16.57 4.97
CA ASN A 37 14.05 15.81 5.33
C ASN A 37 14.35 14.41 5.87
N LEU A 38 15.62 13.97 5.87
CA LEU A 38 16.00 12.63 6.30
C LEU A 38 16.29 12.55 7.81
N PRO A 39 15.97 11.43 8.49
CA PRO A 39 15.31 10.22 7.96
C PRO A 39 13.80 10.38 7.79
N VAL A 40 13.23 9.71 6.78
CA VAL A 40 11.79 9.77 6.45
C VAL A 40 11.05 8.55 7.01
N LEU A 41 9.87 8.79 7.58
CA LEU A 41 8.89 7.77 7.95
C LEU A 41 7.68 7.83 7.02
N ILE A 42 7.36 6.72 6.36
CA ILE A 42 6.18 6.59 5.50
C ILE A 42 5.15 5.71 6.22
N HIS A 43 3.92 6.21 6.40
CA HIS A 43 2.84 5.45 7.03
C HIS A 43 1.49 5.75 6.39
N CYS A 44 0.53 4.87 6.64
CA CYS A 44 -0.89 5.12 6.36
C CYS A 44 -1.73 4.71 7.58
N LYS A 45 -2.90 4.09 7.40
CA LYS A 45 -3.71 3.58 8.52
C LYS A 45 -3.10 2.29 9.10
N HIS A 46 -2.94 1.27 8.26
CA HIS A 46 -2.40 -0.03 8.65
C HIS A 46 -0.97 -0.28 8.16
N GLY A 47 -0.36 0.67 7.43
CA GLY A 47 1.00 0.50 6.92
C GLY A 47 1.16 -0.50 5.77
N LYS A 48 0.07 -1.04 5.21
CA LYS A 48 0.11 -2.02 4.11
C LYS A 48 0.00 -1.39 2.72
N ASP A 49 -1.17 -0.81 2.41
CA ASP A 49 -1.53 -0.50 1.02
C ASP A 49 -0.77 0.70 0.44
N ARG A 50 -1.13 1.92 0.87
CA ARG A 50 -0.49 3.16 0.39
C ARG A 50 0.99 3.22 0.75
N THR A 51 1.34 2.71 1.94
CA THR A 51 2.73 2.63 2.39
C THR A 51 3.52 1.67 1.51
N GLY A 52 3.02 0.45 1.30
CA GLY A 52 3.68 -0.57 0.49
C GLY A 52 3.86 -0.13 -0.95
N VAL A 53 2.86 0.52 -1.56
CA VAL A 53 2.98 1.06 -2.93
C VAL A 53 4.12 2.08 -3.04
N ILE A 54 4.18 3.05 -2.13
CA ILE A 54 5.24 4.08 -2.15
C ILE A 54 6.62 3.45 -1.90
N VAL A 55 6.72 2.54 -0.92
CA VAL A 55 7.98 1.85 -0.61
C VAL A 55 8.45 1.01 -1.80
N ALA A 56 7.54 0.26 -2.45
CA ALA A 56 7.86 -0.52 -3.64
C ALA A 56 8.36 0.36 -4.79
N LEU A 57 7.75 1.54 -5.02
CA LEU A 57 8.23 2.49 -6.02
C LEU A 57 9.64 3.02 -5.69
N VAL A 58 9.90 3.40 -4.44
CA VAL A 58 11.22 3.87 -4.00
C VAL A 58 12.29 2.78 -4.19
N LEU A 59 12.02 1.56 -3.73
CA LEU A 59 12.95 0.44 -3.89
C LEU A 59 13.21 0.11 -5.37
N SER A 60 12.17 0.17 -6.21
CA SER A 60 12.29 -0.02 -7.66
C SER A 60 13.19 1.04 -8.30
N ILE A 61 13.01 2.32 -7.93
CA ILE A 61 13.86 3.43 -8.40
C ILE A 61 15.32 3.23 -7.95
N CYS A 62 15.53 2.71 -6.74
CA CYS A 62 16.86 2.38 -6.24
C CYS A 62 17.49 1.13 -6.88
N GLY A 63 16.78 0.43 -7.77
CA GLY A 63 17.28 -0.75 -8.47
C GLY A 63 17.35 -2.01 -7.60
N VAL A 64 16.52 -2.09 -6.55
CA VAL A 64 16.39 -3.30 -5.73
C VAL A 64 15.70 -4.40 -6.55
N ASP A 65 16.10 -5.65 -6.31
CA ASP A 65 15.54 -6.82 -6.97
C ASP A 65 14.03 -6.96 -6.70
N GLU A 66 13.26 -7.30 -7.74
CA GLU A 66 11.79 -7.38 -7.69
C GLU A 66 11.31 -8.40 -6.64
N GLU A 67 11.98 -9.54 -6.51
CA GLU A 67 11.64 -10.56 -5.52
C GLU A 67 11.85 -10.03 -4.09
N ALA A 68 12.90 -9.25 -3.87
CA ALA A 68 13.13 -8.60 -2.57
C ALA A 68 12.05 -7.56 -2.25
N ILE A 69 11.53 -6.83 -3.25
CA ILE A 69 10.43 -5.88 -3.08
C ILE A 69 9.13 -6.62 -2.73
N ILE A 70 8.82 -7.71 -3.44
CA ILE A 70 7.65 -8.55 -3.16
C ILE A 70 7.72 -9.14 -1.74
N GLN A 71 8.91 -9.61 -1.33
CA GLN A 71 9.13 -10.13 0.02
C GLN A 71 8.94 -9.06 1.09
N ASP A 72 9.50 -7.84 0.89
CA ASP A 72 9.30 -6.71 1.79
C ASP A 72 7.81 -6.38 1.98
N TYR A 73 7.06 -6.27 0.88
CA TYR A 73 5.62 -6.03 0.94
C TYR A 73 4.88 -7.15 1.70
N SER A 74 5.24 -8.41 1.43
CA SER A 74 4.62 -9.60 2.03
C SER A 74 4.81 -9.68 3.55
N PHE A 75 5.90 -9.13 4.10
CA PHE A 75 6.10 -9.06 5.56
C PHE A 75 4.98 -8.30 6.28
N SER A 76 4.37 -7.32 5.61
CA SER A 76 3.23 -6.57 6.17
C SER A 76 2.09 -7.51 6.59
N GLN A 77 1.87 -8.61 5.87
CA GLN A 77 0.79 -9.55 6.19
C GLN A 77 1.07 -10.32 7.49
N ILE A 78 2.33 -10.66 7.76
CA ILE A 78 2.74 -11.29 9.01
C ILE A 78 2.60 -10.30 10.17
N SER A 79 3.05 -9.07 9.99
CA SER A 79 3.01 -8.02 11.01
C SER A 79 1.60 -7.59 11.39
N LEU A 80 0.64 -7.72 10.46
CA LEU A 80 -0.76 -7.32 10.66
C LEU A 80 -1.66 -8.43 11.21
N ALA A 81 -1.14 -9.65 11.37
CA ALA A 81 -1.93 -10.78 11.85
C ALA A 81 -2.62 -10.51 13.21
N SER A 82 -1.99 -9.72 14.09
CA SER A 82 -2.54 -9.37 15.40
C SER A 82 -3.70 -8.37 15.35
N ILE A 83 -3.82 -7.58 14.27
CA ILE A 83 -4.87 -6.56 14.11
C ILE A 83 -5.84 -6.88 12.97
N ASN A 84 -5.80 -8.10 12.42
CA ASN A 84 -6.63 -8.49 11.29
C ASN A 84 -8.14 -8.33 11.58
N ALA A 85 -8.58 -8.59 12.82
CA ALA A 85 -9.97 -8.40 13.22
C ALA A 85 -10.41 -6.93 13.10
N GLU A 86 -9.56 -5.99 13.53
CA GLU A 86 -9.80 -4.55 13.41
C GLU A 86 -9.86 -4.12 11.95
N MET A 87 -8.94 -4.61 11.12
CA MET A 87 -8.94 -4.33 9.69
C MET A 87 -10.22 -4.81 9.00
N VAL A 88 -10.73 -6.00 9.38
CA VAL A 88 -11.98 -6.52 8.85
C VAL A 88 -13.17 -5.66 9.29
N ASP A 89 -13.18 -5.15 10.51
CA ASP A 89 -14.24 -4.27 10.99
C ASP A 89 -14.23 -2.92 10.28
N ASP A 90 -13.06 -2.34 10.03
CA ASP A 90 -12.90 -1.15 9.19
C ASP A 90 -13.44 -1.35 7.76
N LEU A 91 -13.17 -2.50 7.16
CA LEU A 91 -13.65 -2.81 5.82
C LEU A 91 -15.18 -2.93 5.79
N LYS A 92 -15.78 -3.54 6.83
CA LYS A 92 -17.24 -3.62 6.96
C LYS A 92 -17.88 -2.23 7.04
N GLU A 93 -17.29 -1.30 7.78
CA GLU A 93 -17.77 0.08 7.85
C GLU A 93 -17.76 0.78 6.47
N LEU A 94 -16.80 0.42 5.62
CA LEU A 94 -16.68 0.90 4.24
C LEU A 94 -17.55 0.12 3.24
N GLY A 95 -18.23 -0.94 3.70
CA GLY A 95 -18.99 -1.87 2.88
C GLY A 95 -18.14 -2.70 1.94
N LEU A 96 -16.86 -2.91 2.26
CA LEU A 96 -15.91 -3.69 1.48
C LEU A 96 -15.85 -5.14 1.99
N PRO A 97 -15.64 -6.13 1.10
CA PRO A 97 -15.44 -7.52 1.50
C PRO A 97 -14.13 -7.71 2.30
N GLU A 98 -14.09 -8.74 3.13
CA GLU A 98 -12.92 -9.07 3.96
C GLU A 98 -11.66 -9.44 3.16
N GLU A 99 -11.82 -9.83 1.89
CA GLU A 99 -10.71 -10.12 0.98
C GLU A 99 -9.77 -8.93 0.77
N PHE A 100 -10.23 -7.70 1.04
CA PHE A 100 -9.40 -6.50 1.00
C PHE A 100 -8.45 -6.38 2.21
N ALA A 101 -8.62 -7.22 3.25
CA ALA A 101 -7.72 -7.26 4.40
C ALA A 101 -6.44 -8.05 4.11
N SER A 102 -6.51 -9.05 3.23
CA SER A 102 -5.40 -9.96 2.91
C SER A 102 -4.65 -9.52 1.65
N THR A 103 -3.42 -9.99 1.51
CA THR A 103 -2.73 -9.98 0.22
C THR A 103 -3.22 -11.21 -0.55
N PRO A 104 -3.70 -11.08 -1.80
CA PRO A 104 -4.05 -12.21 -2.63
C PRO A 104 -2.81 -13.12 -2.81
N PRO A 105 -2.99 -14.44 -2.90
CA PRO A 105 -1.87 -15.35 -3.07
C PRO A 105 -1.12 -15.15 -4.40
N GLU A 106 -1.78 -14.59 -5.43
CA GLU A 106 -1.24 -14.30 -6.77
C GLU A 106 -1.98 -13.11 -7.42
#